data_AF-A0A970FD80-F1
#
_entry.id   AF-A0A970FD80-F1
#
_cell.length_a   1.000
_cell.length_b   1.000
_cell.length_c   1.000
_cell.angle_alpha   90.00
_cell.angle_beta   90.00
_cell.angle_gamma   90.00
#
_symmetry.space_group_name_H-M   'P 1'
#
loop_
_entity.id
_entity.type
_entity.pdbx_description
1 polymer ?
#
loop_
_entity_poly.entity_id
_entity_poly.type
_entity_poly.pdbx_seq_one_letter_code
_entity_poly.pdbx_strand_id
1 'polypeptide(L)'
;MQDREDMKEMVEMFDFIAGKAPEVIKNLIKAAYSEETATEMGKAVGAFYKQLIEAGFKPEDALSMSRDYINNFQSFLDKLNSGT
;
A
#
# COMPACT_ATOMS: atom_id res chain seq x y z
N MET A 1 29.87 4.29 -32.68
CA MET A 1 30.51 3.72 -31.47
C MET A 1 29.93 4.35 -30.22
N GLN A 2 29.68 5.66 -30.22
CA GLN A 2 29.01 6.44 -29.16
C GLN A 2 27.63 5.87 -28.74
N ASP A 3 26.72 5.63 -29.70
CA ASP A 3 25.38 5.08 -29.41
C ASP A 3 25.37 3.73 -28.65
N ARG A 4 26.43 2.92 -28.77
CA ARG A 4 26.53 1.63 -28.05
C ARG A 4 26.96 1.80 -26.60
N GLU A 5 27.71 2.85 -26.28
CA GLU A 5 28.10 3.17 -24.91
C GLU A 5 26.95 3.85 -24.18
N ASP A 6 26.24 4.78 -24.83
CA ASP A 6 25.05 5.44 -24.26
C ASP A 6 23.94 4.42 -23.91
N MET A 7 23.74 3.41 -24.77
CA MET A 7 22.80 2.31 -24.51
C MET A 7 23.20 1.45 -23.31
N LYS A 8 24.50 1.20 -23.10
CA LYS A 8 24.96 0.41 -21.95
C LYS A 8 24.77 1.20 -20.65
N GLU A 9 25.11 2.48 -20.65
CA GLU A 9 24.92 3.34 -19.47
C GLU A 9 23.44 3.44 -19.07
N MET A 10 22.54 3.52 -20.06
CA MET A 10 21.10 3.47 -19.81
C MET A 10 20.67 2.12 -19.19
N VAL A 11 21.15 0.99 -19.73
CA VAL A 11 20.83 -0.34 -19.18
C VAL A 11 21.37 -0.50 -17.76
N GLU A 12 22.61 -0.07 -17.49
CA GLU A 12 23.20 -0.10 -16.14
C GLU A 12 22.42 0.78 -15.16
N MET A 13 21.94 1.95 -15.59
CA MET A 13 21.07 2.80 -14.78
C MET A 13 19.73 2.13 -14.49
N PHE A 14 19.12 1.47 -15.49
CA PHE A 14 17.88 0.72 -15.30
C PHE A 14 18.07 -0.47 -14.37
N ASP A 15 19.15 -1.23 -14.51
CA ASP A 15 19.48 -2.35 -13.62
C ASP A 15 19.72 -1.88 -12.18
N PHE A 16 20.38 -0.74 -12.01
CA PHE A 16 20.57 -0.11 -10.71
C PHE A 16 19.24 0.35 -10.09
N ILE A 17 18.35 0.96 -10.87
CA ILE A 17 17.02 1.38 -10.40
C ILE A 17 16.15 0.16 -10.08
N ALA A 18 16.16 -0.86 -10.94
CA ALA A 18 15.45 -2.12 -10.72
C ALA A 18 15.94 -2.82 -9.45
N GLY A 19 17.26 -2.82 -9.21
CA GLY A 19 17.85 -3.34 -7.97
C GLY A 19 17.39 -2.60 -6.71
N LYS A 20 17.03 -1.32 -6.81
CA LYS A 20 16.54 -0.50 -5.68
C LYS A 20 15.03 -0.46 -5.52
N ALA A 21 14.27 -0.83 -6.56
CA ALA A 21 12.80 -0.79 -6.52
C ALA A 21 12.20 -1.56 -5.32
N PRO A 22 12.66 -2.79 -4.98
CA PRO A 22 12.14 -3.50 -3.80
C PRO A 22 12.36 -2.75 -2.48
N GLU A 23 13.51 -2.08 -2.33
CA GLU A 23 13.85 -1.32 -1.13
C GLU A 23 12.96 -0.07 -0.99
N VAL A 24 12.71 0.64 -2.10
CA VAL A 24 11.81 1.80 -2.12
C VAL A 24 10.39 1.39 -1.74
N ILE A 25 9.87 0.30 -2.32
CA ILE A 25 8.54 -0.24 -1.99
C ILE A 25 8.48 -0.60 -0.49
N LYS A 26 9.50 -1.30 0.02
CA LYS A 26 9.59 -1.67 1.45
C LYS A 26 9.57 -0.45 2.38
N ASN A 27 10.27 0.62 2.02
CA ASN A 27 10.31 1.86 2.81
C ASN A 27 8.97 2.59 2.80
N LEU A 28 8.26 2.61 1.67
CA LEU A 28 6.89 3.17 1.59
C LEU A 28 5.89 2.36 2.42
N ILE A 29 6.00 1.03 2.40
CA ILE A 29 5.17 0.15 3.24
C ILE A 29 5.46 0.38 4.72
N LYS A 30 6.73 0.47 5.12
CA LYS A 30 7.09 0.83 6.51
C LYS A 30 6.52 2.19 6.93
N ALA A 31 6.55 3.18 6.05
CA ALA A 31 5.94 4.48 6.31
C ALA A 31 4.41 4.36 6.48
N ALA A 32 3.76 3.48 5.72
CA ALA A 32 2.32 3.20 5.85
C ALA A 32 1.95 2.49 7.17
N TYR A 33 2.90 1.84 7.87
CA TYR A 33 2.70 1.28 9.22
C TYR A 33 3.10 2.25 10.34
N SER A 34 3.39 3.53 10.03
CA SER A 34 3.65 4.54 11.06
C SER A 34 2.44 4.78 11.97
N GLU A 35 2.70 5.24 13.20
CA GLU A 35 1.65 5.59 14.17
C GLU A 35 0.66 6.64 13.62
N GLU A 36 1.19 7.62 12.87
CA GLU A 36 0.38 8.63 12.18
C GLU A 36 -0.55 8.00 11.14
N THR A 37 -0.02 7.11 10.28
CA THR A 37 -0.84 6.45 9.26
C THR A 37 -1.87 5.50 9.88
N ALA A 38 -1.50 4.78 10.95
CA ALA A 38 -2.42 3.94 11.70
C ALA A 38 -3.56 4.76 12.33
N THR A 39 -3.27 5.97 12.82
CA THR A 39 -4.26 6.90 13.37
C THR A 39 -5.25 7.37 12.30
N GLU A 40 -4.75 7.83 11.15
CA GLU A 40 -5.60 8.28 10.04
C GLU A 40 -6.43 7.13 9.46
N MET A 41 -5.86 5.92 9.36
CA MET A 41 -6.59 4.72 8.97
C MET A 41 -7.72 4.39 9.95
N GLY A 42 -7.47 4.48 11.26
CA GLY A 42 -8.49 4.29 12.29
C GLY A 42 -9.65 5.29 12.16
N LYS A 43 -9.36 6.57 11.89
CA LYS A 43 -10.38 7.60 11.62
C LYS A 43 -11.19 7.27 10.38
N ALA A 44 -10.53 6.88 9.28
CA ALA A 44 -11.19 6.53 8.03
C ALA A 44 -12.14 5.34 8.19
N VAL A 45 -11.71 4.29 8.89
CA VAL A 45 -12.52 3.10 9.18
C VAL A 45 -13.72 3.45 10.06
N GLY A 46 -13.52 4.27 11.10
CA GLY A 46 -14.60 4.72 11.97
C GLY A 46 -15.63 5.58 11.22
N ALA A 47 -15.15 6.46 10.32
CA ALA A 47 -16.01 7.26 9.47
C ALA A 47 -16.82 6.39 8.49
N PHE A 48 -16.17 5.40 7.86
CA PHE A 48 -16.83 4.46 6.96
C PHE A 48 -17.91 3.65 7.69
N TYR A 49 -17.60 3.08 8.86
CA TYR A 49 -18.58 2.41 9.71
C TYR A 49 -19.78 3.32 10.01
N LYS A 50 -19.52 4.56 10.45
CA LYS A 50 -20.58 5.53 10.76
C LYS A 50 -21.49 5.79 9.55
N GLN A 51 -20.91 5.96 8.37
CA GLN A 51 -21.67 6.17 7.13
C GLN A 51 -22.53 4.96 6.77
N LEU A 52 -22.05 3.72 6.99
CA LEU A 52 -22.86 2.52 6.78
C LEU A 52 -24.06 2.48 7.72
N ILE A 53 -23.88 2.83 9.01
CA ILE A 53 -25.00 2.93 9.95
C ILE A 53 -26.00 3.99 9.49
N GLU A 54 -25.51 5.17 9.09
CA GLU A 54 -26.36 6.26 8.59
C GLU A 54 -27.12 5.87 7.31
N ALA A 55 -26.51 5.02 6.47
CA ALA A 55 -27.13 4.45 5.27
C ALA A 55 -28.14 3.32 5.56
N GLY A 56 -28.31 2.94 6.84
CA GLY A 56 -29.30 1.95 7.27
C GLY A 56 -28.80 0.51 7.31
N PHE A 57 -27.48 0.28 7.21
CA PHE A 57 -26.92 -1.05 7.44
C PHE A 57 -27.05 -1.43 8.91
N LYS A 58 -27.21 -2.73 9.18
CA LYS A 58 -27.20 -3.23 10.55
C LYS A 58 -25.80 -3.08 11.16
N PRO A 59 -25.67 -2.82 12.47
CA PRO A 59 -24.37 -2.66 13.13
C PRO A 59 -23.39 -3.79 12.88
N GLU A 60 -23.86 -5.03 12.91
CA GLU A 60 -23.08 -6.23 12.65
C GLU A 60 -22.53 -6.29 11.22
N ASP A 61 -23.35 -5.94 10.22
CA ASP A 61 -22.97 -5.94 8.81
C ASP A 61 -21.98 -4.80 8.53
N ALA A 62 -22.25 -3.61 9.05
CA ALA A 62 -21.37 -2.45 8.93
C ALA A 62 -19.99 -2.69 9.56
N LEU A 63 -19.95 -3.36 10.71
CA LEU A 63 -18.71 -3.75 11.37
C LEU A 63 -17.94 -4.78 10.56
N SER A 64 -18.64 -5.78 10.00
CA SER A 64 -18.02 -6.78 9.12
C SER A 64 -17.41 -6.13 7.89
N MET A 65 -18.16 -5.29 7.18
CA MET A 65 -17.68 -4.58 5.98
C MET A 65 -16.47 -3.68 6.28
N SER A 66 -16.50 -2.98 7.41
CA SER A 66 -15.39 -2.12 7.84
C SER A 66 -14.14 -2.93 8.18
N ARG A 67 -14.30 -4.10 8.80
CA ARG A 67 -13.21 -5.05 9.07
C ARG A 67 -12.63 -5.62 7.78
N ASP A 68 -13.49 -6.03 6.86
CA ASP A 68 -13.08 -6.60 5.57
C ASP A 68 -12.31 -5.58 4.72
N TYR A 69 -12.70 -4.31 4.77
CA TYR A 69 -11.96 -3.22 4.12
C TYR A 69 -10.51 -3.13 4.60
N ILE A 70 -10.28 -3.15 5.93
CA ILE A 70 -8.93 -3.13 6.51
C ILE A 70 -8.15 -4.40 6.14
N ASN A 71 -8.78 -5.57 6.25
CA ASN A 71 -8.12 -6.85 5.97
C ASN A 71 -7.66 -6.93 4.50
N ASN A 72 -8.50 -6.47 3.56
CA ASN A 72 -8.16 -6.41 2.14
C ASN A 72 -6.99 -5.46 1.88
N PHE A 73 -6.98 -4.31 2.55
CA PHE A 73 -5.88 -3.35 2.45
C PHE A 73 -4.56 -3.93 3.01
N GLN A 74 -4.60 -4.56 4.18
CA GLN A 74 -3.42 -5.23 4.76
C GLN A 74 -2.91 -6.36 3.87
N SER A 75 -3.82 -7.21 3.35
CA SER A 75 -3.45 -8.28 2.43
C SER A 75 -2.78 -7.74 1.15
N PHE A 76 -3.23 -6.59 0.65
CA PHE A 76 -2.59 -5.92 -0.48
C PHE A 76 -1.17 -5.43 -0.13
N LEU A 77 -0.98 -4.79 1.02
CA LEU A 77 0.34 -4.37 1.49
C LEU A 77 1.30 -5.56 1.70
N ASP A 78 0.80 -6.65 2.27
CA ASP A 78 1.58 -7.87 2.49
C ASP A 78 2.05 -8.49 1.16
N LYS A 79 1.19 -8.49 0.13
CA LYS A 79 1.56 -8.94 -1.23
C LYS A 79 2.66 -8.07 -1.85
N LEU A 80 2.57 -6.74 -1.69
CA LEU A 80 3.61 -5.83 -2.16
C LEU A 80 4.95 -6.02 -1.41
N ASN A 81 4.91 -6.38 -0.13
CA ASN A 81 6.10 -6.62 0.68
C ASN A 81 6.73 -8.00 0.43
N SER A 82 5.93 -9.00 0.05
CA SER A 82 6.38 -10.39 -0.11
C SER A 82 6.94 -10.75 -1.48
N GLY A 83 6.89 -9.83 -2.46
CA GLY A 83 7.59 -9.97 -3.74
C GLY A 83 7.27 -11.26 -4.50
N THR A 84 6.01 -11.69 -4.50
CA THR A 84 5.47 -12.68 -5.45
C THR A 84 4.93 -12.00 -6.70
#